data_AF-A0A1J4K9X2-F1
#
_entry.id   AF-A0A1J4K9X2-F1
#
_cell.length_a   1.000
_cell.length_b   1.000
_cell.length_c   1.000
_cell.angle_alpha   90.00
_cell.angle_beta   90.00
_cell.angle_gamma   90.00
#
_symmetry.space_group_name_H-M   'P 1'
#
loop_
_entity.id
_entity.type
_entity.pdbx_description
1 polymer ?
#
loop_
_entity_poly.entity_id
_entity_poly.type
_entity_poly.pdbx_seq_one_letter_code
_entity_poly.pdbx_strand_id
1 'polypeptide(L)'
;MFASTPPGEDWTWLGQLQGSYHKWTSSSLSSWLTKATKAKYDPPKAKHVRRILVASLRDASISPYNVSRYLIEERPWRNDARIAAKCLYIILILLQYQEELSNMMNIAKLTDSVLTYWTEHIPEEKHQIYSSIASRIGSIIHSKLVFHMNHNGVHGNFAVRKGERLEDLIPDLRRHLISSHYETSGVQAAVTNSEDFTATVLWQPMVDETVSAYRLLKSIDKSQESDAAFRDTEYLITRLPEYPYIATTVIFPMPGEKITIPRERFPRRV
;
A
#
# COMPACT_ATOMS: atom_id res chain seq x y z
N MET A 1 4.62 -28.47 -31.36
CA MET A 1 5.66 -27.64 -32.02
C MET A 1 5.31 -26.18 -31.76
N PHE A 2 5.92 -25.56 -30.76
CA PHE A 2 5.88 -24.10 -30.68
C PHE A 2 6.89 -23.60 -31.70
N ALA A 3 6.41 -22.86 -32.69
CA ALA A 3 7.28 -22.26 -33.70
C ALA A 3 8.36 -21.44 -32.99
N SER A 4 9.61 -21.82 -33.19
CA SER A 4 10.77 -21.02 -32.83
C SER A 4 10.71 -19.74 -33.65
N THR A 5 10.29 -18.64 -33.03
CA THR A 5 10.30 -17.35 -33.72
C THR A 5 11.73 -16.99 -34.11
N PRO A 6 12.00 -16.60 -35.37
CA PRO A 6 13.33 -16.20 -35.78
C PRO A 6 13.77 -14.91 -35.06
N PRO A 7 15.07 -14.72 -34.79
CA PRO A 7 15.57 -13.45 -34.29
C PRO A 7 15.38 -12.35 -35.35
N GLY A 8 14.69 -11.26 -35.00
CA GLY A 8 14.64 -10.04 -35.83
C GLY A 8 13.33 -9.71 -36.56
N GLU A 9 12.26 -10.49 -36.40
CA GLU A 9 10.93 -10.05 -36.85
C GLU A 9 10.25 -9.18 -35.79
N ASP A 10 10.00 -7.92 -36.13
CA ASP A 10 9.18 -7.03 -35.31
C ASP A 10 7.78 -7.62 -35.16
N TRP A 11 7.41 -7.94 -33.93
CA TRP A 11 6.07 -8.40 -33.56
C TRP A 11 5.07 -7.25 -33.68
N THR A 12 4.80 -6.80 -34.90
CA THR A 12 3.96 -5.63 -35.21
C THR A 12 2.58 -5.74 -34.57
N TRP A 13 1.97 -6.93 -34.52
CA TRP A 13 0.71 -7.18 -33.82
C TRP A 13 0.82 -6.99 -32.31
N LEU A 14 1.94 -7.37 -31.69
CA LEU A 14 2.20 -7.17 -30.26
C LEU A 14 2.38 -5.67 -29.97
N GLY A 15 3.10 -4.95 -30.83
CA GLY A 15 3.23 -3.50 -30.77
C GLY A 15 1.88 -2.77 -30.92
N GLN A 16 1.02 -3.22 -31.83
CA GLN A 16 -0.34 -2.69 -31.98
C GLN A 16 -1.22 -2.97 -30.76
N LEU A 17 -1.11 -4.15 -30.15
CA LEU A 17 -1.81 -4.48 -28.90
C LEU A 17 -1.32 -3.60 -27.74
N GLN A 18 -0.01 -3.41 -27.59
CA GLN A 18 0.57 -2.51 -26.60
C GLN A 18 0.08 -1.08 -26.82
N GLY A 19 0.14 -0.55 -28.04
CA GLY A 19 -0.35 0.78 -28.37
C GLY A 19 -1.84 0.97 -28.09
N SER A 20 -2.67 -0.03 -28.41
CA SER A 20 -4.11 -0.02 -28.11
C SER A 20 -4.37 -0.03 -26.61
N TYR A 21 -3.61 -0.83 -25.85
CA TYR A 21 -3.67 -0.85 -24.39
C TYR A 21 -3.31 0.51 -23.77
N HIS A 22 -2.22 1.14 -24.20
CA HIS A 22 -1.82 2.47 -23.73
C HIS A 22 -2.92 3.52 -23.98
N LYS A 23 -3.50 3.53 -25.18
CA LYS A 23 -4.59 4.46 -25.54
C LYS A 23 -5.86 4.25 -24.70
N TRP A 24 -6.25 3.00 -24.47
CA TRP A 24 -7.43 2.70 -23.65
C TRP A 24 -7.20 3.01 -22.18
N THR A 25 -5.99 2.76 -21.68
CA THR A 25 -5.64 2.99 -20.28
C THR A 25 -5.59 4.49 -19.98
N SER A 26 -4.92 5.28 -20.81
CA SER A 26 -4.85 6.74 -20.65
C SER A 26 -6.24 7.40 -20.71
N SER A 27 -7.11 6.97 -21.63
CA SER A 27 -8.49 7.49 -21.75
C SER A 27 -9.42 7.05 -20.60
N SER A 28 -9.13 5.94 -19.92
CA SER A 28 -10.01 5.37 -18.89
C SER A 28 -9.56 5.61 -17.45
N LEU A 29 -8.28 5.96 -17.23
CA LEU A 29 -7.66 6.05 -15.90
C LEU A 29 -8.41 7.00 -14.97
N SER A 30 -8.70 8.23 -15.42
CA SER A 30 -9.44 9.23 -14.66
C SER A 30 -10.82 8.74 -14.23
N SER A 31 -11.51 8.00 -15.11
CA SER A 31 -12.81 7.38 -14.82
C SER A 31 -12.69 6.31 -13.75
N TRP A 32 -11.65 5.48 -13.78
CA TRP A 32 -11.42 4.46 -12.75
C TRP A 32 -11.07 5.06 -11.41
N LEU A 33 -10.19 6.07 -11.38
CA LEU A 33 -9.82 6.80 -10.16
C LEU A 33 -11.04 7.48 -9.53
N THR A 34 -11.84 8.18 -10.33
CA THR A 34 -13.09 8.81 -9.87
C THR A 34 -14.11 7.79 -9.36
N LYS A 35 -14.24 6.64 -10.03
CA LYS A 35 -15.17 5.57 -9.62
C LYS A 35 -14.72 4.87 -8.34
N ALA A 36 -13.42 4.74 -8.12
CA ALA A 36 -12.85 4.14 -6.91
C ALA A 36 -12.95 5.06 -5.69
N THR A 37 -12.99 6.38 -5.90
CA THR A 37 -12.97 7.42 -4.85
C THR A 37 -14.26 8.23 -4.78
N LYS A 38 -15.42 7.57 -4.96
CA LYS A 38 -16.72 8.23 -4.77
C LYS A 38 -17.01 8.45 -3.28
N ALA A 39 -17.67 9.57 -2.97
CA ALA A 39 -18.26 9.92 -1.67
C ALA A 39 -19.45 9.03 -1.27
N LYS A 40 -19.25 7.72 -1.33
CA LYS A 40 -20.23 6.70 -0.91
C LYS A 40 -19.68 5.94 0.29
N TYR A 41 -20.54 5.34 1.08
CA TYR A 41 -20.16 4.41 2.15
C TYR A 41 -19.84 3.00 1.63
N ASP A 42 -19.69 2.84 0.31
CA ASP A 42 -19.19 1.61 -0.30
C ASP A 42 -17.65 1.65 -0.37
N PRO A 43 -16.96 0.51 -0.19
CA PRO A 43 -15.52 0.45 -0.37
C PRO A 43 -15.11 0.74 -1.82
N PRO A 44 -13.85 1.16 -2.06
CA PRO A 44 -13.30 1.20 -3.41
C PRO A 44 -13.55 -0.14 -4.12
N LYS A 45 -14.27 -0.11 -5.25
CA LYS A 45 -14.59 -1.35 -5.96
C LYS A 45 -13.30 -2.00 -6.45
N ALA A 46 -13.05 -3.24 -6.01
CA ALA A 46 -11.83 -3.99 -6.33
C ALA A 46 -11.47 -4.00 -7.83
N LYS A 47 -12.47 -4.08 -8.73
CA LYS A 47 -12.23 -4.04 -10.18
C LYS A 47 -11.59 -2.73 -10.66
N HIS A 48 -11.86 -1.59 -10.04
CA HIS A 48 -11.27 -0.31 -10.41
C HIS A 48 -9.87 -0.18 -9.82
N VAL A 49 -9.70 -0.53 -8.55
CA VAL A 49 -8.39 -0.58 -7.88
C VAL A 49 -7.43 -1.48 -8.66
N ARG A 50 -7.84 -2.70 -9.00
CA ARG A 50 -7.03 -3.64 -9.78
C ARG A 50 -6.63 -3.09 -11.15
N ARG A 51 -7.54 -2.38 -11.85
CA ARG A 51 -7.21 -1.77 -13.15
C ARG A 51 -6.17 -0.65 -13.02
N ILE A 52 -6.25 0.15 -11.96
CA ILE A 52 -5.27 1.20 -11.65
C ILE A 52 -3.90 0.56 -11.35
N LEU A 53 -3.85 -0.48 -10.51
CA LEU A 53 -2.60 -1.18 -10.20
C LEU A 53 -1.97 -1.79 -11.45
N VAL A 54 -2.76 -2.52 -12.26
CA VAL A 54 -2.26 -3.14 -13.49
C VAL A 54 -1.80 -2.08 -14.49
N ALA A 55 -2.50 -0.96 -14.59
CA ALA A 55 -2.08 0.17 -15.42
C ALA A 55 -0.70 0.69 -14.97
N SER A 56 -0.52 0.95 -13.68
CA SER A 56 0.77 1.44 -13.15
C SER A 56 1.92 0.44 -13.24
N LEU A 57 1.63 -0.85 -13.31
CA LEU A 57 2.65 -1.90 -13.47
C LEU A 57 3.01 -2.17 -14.94
N ARG A 58 2.08 -1.95 -15.87
CA ARG A 58 2.25 -2.30 -17.29
C ARG A 58 2.55 -1.11 -18.19
N ASP A 59 2.20 0.09 -17.75
CA ASP A 59 2.32 1.31 -18.54
C ASP A 59 3.23 2.31 -17.82
N ALA A 60 4.45 2.48 -18.32
CA ALA A 60 5.43 3.41 -17.76
C ALA A 60 4.95 4.87 -17.75
N SER A 61 3.97 5.23 -18.60
CA SER A 61 3.37 6.58 -18.57
C SER A 61 2.46 6.81 -17.35
N ILE A 62 2.02 5.73 -16.70
CA ILE A 62 1.11 5.76 -15.54
C ILE A 62 1.90 5.48 -14.27
N SER A 63 2.80 6.40 -13.93
CA SER A 63 3.58 6.27 -12.70
C SER A 63 2.70 6.40 -11.44
N PRO A 64 3.09 5.77 -10.31
CA PRO A 64 2.45 6.00 -9.03
C PRO A 64 2.35 7.49 -8.66
N TYR A 65 3.36 8.28 -9.03
CA TYR A 65 3.34 9.73 -8.82
C TYR A 65 2.21 10.41 -9.60
N ASN A 66 2.03 10.10 -10.88
CA ASN A 66 0.95 10.69 -11.70
C ASN A 66 -0.43 10.32 -11.16
N VAL A 67 -0.60 9.08 -10.68
CA VAL A 67 -1.85 8.65 -10.06
C VAL A 67 -2.10 9.39 -8.74
N SER A 68 -1.10 9.47 -7.86
CA SER A 68 -1.18 10.21 -6.60
C SER A 68 -1.50 11.68 -6.83
N ARG A 69 -0.85 12.31 -7.81
CA ARG A 69 -1.10 13.69 -8.20
C ARG A 69 -2.54 13.90 -8.62
N TYR A 70 -3.10 13.06 -9.49
CA TYR A 70 -4.52 13.13 -9.85
C TYR A 70 -5.44 12.97 -8.63
N LEU A 71 -5.14 12.01 -7.75
CA LEU A 71 -5.94 11.75 -6.56
C LEU A 71 -5.97 12.93 -5.57
N ILE A 72 -4.89 13.71 -5.48
CA ILE A 72 -4.76 14.83 -4.55
C ILE A 72 -5.12 16.18 -5.19
N GLU A 73 -4.84 16.39 -6.47
CA GLU A 73 -5.11 17.67 -7.14
C GLU A 73 -6.53 17.74 -7.73
N GLU A 74 -7.06 16.63 -8.25
CA GLU A 74 -8.33 16.63 -9.00
C GLU A 74 -9.54 16.14 -8.19
N ARG A 75 -9.32 15.36 -7.14
CA ARG A 75 -10.43 14.83 -6.32
C ARG A 75 -10.80 15.82 -5.22
N PRO A 76 -12.09 16.02 -4.92
CA PRO A 76 -12.55 16.97 -3.91
C PRO A 76 -12.43 16.39 -2.50
N TRP A 77 -11.24 15.89 -2.14
CA TRP A 77 -10.99 15.21 -0.88
C TRP A 77 -11.09 16.12 0.35
N ARG A 78 -10.94 17.44 0.19
CA ARG A 78 -11.15 18.42 1.28
C ARG A 78 -12.61 18.53 1.71
N ASN A 79 -13.53 18.25 0.79
CA ASN A 79 -14.96 18.39 1.03
C ASN A 79 -15.55 17.11 1.66
N ASP A 80 -14.84 15.98 1.61
CA ASP A 80 -15.36 14.69 2.05
C ASP A 80 -14.24 13.74 2.48
N ALA A 81 -14.17 13.45 3.78
CA ALA A 81 -13.16 12.57 4.36
C ALA A 81 -13.16 11.15 3.78
N ARG A 82 -14.31 10.66 3.28
CA ARG A 82 -14.39 9.34 2.62
C ARG A 82 -13.65 9.34 1.30
N ILE A 83 -13.66 10.45 0.57
CA ILE A 83 -12.85 10.61 -0.65
C ILE A 83 -11.37 10.59 -0.27
N ALA A 84 -10.97 11.37 0.75
CA ALA A 84 -9.59 11.41 1.23
C ALA A 84 -9.04 10.04 1.60
N ALA A 85 -9.78 9.29 2.44
CA ALA A 85 -9.38 7.95 2.87
C ALA A 85 -9.23 6.98 1.68
N LYS A 86 -10.15 7.04 0.70
CA LYS A 86 -10.07 6.20 -0.51
C LYS A 86 -8.92 6.59 -1.43
N CYS A 87 -8.62 7.89 -1.55
CA CYS A 87 -7.45 8.36 -2.30
C CYS A 87 -6.17 7.79 -1.68
N LEU A 88 -5.97 7.98 -0.37
CA LEU A 88 -4.77 7.53 0.32
C LEU A 88 -4.67 5.99 0.35
N TYR A 89 -5.80 5.27 0.48
CA TYR A 89 -5.86 3.82 0.32
C TYR A 89 -5.28 3.36 -1.03
N ILE A 90 -5.68 3.99 -2.15
CA ILE A 90 -5.17 3.64 -3.48
C ILE A 90 -3.66 3.92 -3.56
N ILE A 91 -3.20 5.04 -3.01
CA ILE A 91 -1.78 5.43 -3.01
C ILE A 91 -0.95 4.41 -2.23
N LEU A 92 -1.37 4.02 -1.02
CA LEU A 92 -0.63 3.05 -0.21
C LEU A 92 -0.53 1.70 -0.93
N ILE A 93 -1.64 1.20 -1.51
CA ILE A 93 -1.60 -0.06 -2.26
C ILE A 93 -0.70 0.06 -3.50
N LEU A 94 -0.73 1.19 -4.22
CA LEU A 94 0.17 1.40 -5.35
C LEU A 94 1.63 1.26 -4.92
N LEU A 95 2.01 1.90 -3.82
CA LEU A 95 3.37 1.83 -3.24
C LEU A 95 3.73 0.40 -2.82
N GLN A 96 2.81 -0.34 -2.22
CA GLN A 96 3.00 -1.74 -1.81
C GLN A 96 3.22 -2.72 -2.96
N TYR A 97 2.88 -2.32 -4.19
CA TYR A 97 3.07 -3.12 -5.41
C TYR A 97 4.31 -2.70 -6.22
N GLN A 98 5.04 -1.66 -5.81
CA GLN A 98 6.25 -1.22 -6.53
C GLN A 98 7.48 -2.04 -6.12
N GLU A 99 8.39 -2.25 -7.08
CA GLU A 99 9.71 -2.84 -6.83
C GLU A 99 10.75 -1.82 -6.35
N GLU A 100 10.54 -0.54 -6.62
CA GLU A 100 11.44 0.56 -6.25
C GLU A 100 10.63 1.81 -5.88
N LEU A 101 10.92 2.38 -4.72
CA LEU A 101 10.22 3.55 -4.16
C LEU A 101 11.16 4.75 -3.91
N SER A 102 12.46 4.58 -4.14
CA SER A 102 13.53 5.56 -3.89
C SER A 102 13.20 6.97 -4.39
N ASN A 103 12.63 7.07 -5.60
CA ASN A 103 12.31 8.32 -6.28
C ASN A 103 10.87 8.82 -6.04
N MET A 104 10.17 8.25 -5.05
CA MET A 104 8.75 8.54 -4.80
C MET A 104 8.51 9.50 -3.63
N MET A 105 9.55 10.13 -3.07
CA MET A 105 9.41 11.10 -1.96
C MET A 105 8.47 12.27 -2.26
N ASN A 106 8.29 12.65 -3.53
CA ASN A 106 7.31 13.69 -3.89
C ASN A 106 5.86 13.25 -3.63
N ILE A 107 5.57 11.94 -3.54
CA ILE A 107 4.27 11.44 -3.10
C ILE A 107 4.03 11.77 -1.62
N ALA A 108 5.07 11.72 -0.77
CA ALA A 108 4.96 12.10 0.64
C ALA A 108 4.44 13.53 0.79
N LYS A 109 4.99 14.49 0.03
CA LYS A 109 4.53 15.89 0.04
C LYS A 109 3.03 16.03 -0.30
N LEU A 110 2.55 15.24 -1.25
CA LEU A 110 1.13 15.24 -1.63
C LEU A 110 0.27 14.67 -0.49
N THR A 111 0.67 13.54 0.09
CA THR A 111 -0.11 12.88 1.15
C THR A 111 -0.05 13.62 2.48
N ASP A 112 1.07 14.26 2.80
CA ASP A 112 1.26 15.09 3.98
C ASP A 112 0.29 16.28 3.98
N SER A 113 0.00 16.86 2.80
CA SER A 113 -1.00 17.92 2.68
C SER A 113 -2.42 17.47 3.07
N VAL A 114 -2.75 16.20 2.83
CA VAL A 114 -4.04 15.61 3.22
C VAL A 114 -4.06 15.35 4.73
N LEU A 115 -2.96 14.81 5.26
CA LEU A 115 -2.76 14.58 6.69
C LEU A 115 -2.90 15.87 7.50
N THR A 116 -2.16 16.93 7.12
CA THR A 116 -2.21 18.23 7.80
C THR A 116 -3.63 18.78 7.79
N TYR A 117 -4.29 18.77 6.63
CA TYR A 117 -5.65 19.28 6.52
C TYR A 117 -6.63 18.57 7.46
N TRP A 118 -6.66 17.24 7.45
CA TRP A 118 -7.61 16.46 8.26
C TRP A 118 -7.27 16.37 9.74
N THR A 119 -6.03 16.70 10.11
CA THR A 119 -5.64 16.89 11.52
C THR A 119 -6.20 18.21 12.06
N GLU A 120 -6.27 19.25 11.22
CA GLU A 120 -6.77 20.58 11.60
C GLU A 120 -8.30 20.74 11.41
N HIS A 121 -8.90 19.99 10.48
CA HIS A 121 -10.30 20.13 10.06
C HIS A 121 -11.08 18.85 10.37
N ILE A 122 -11.28 18.55 11.65
CA ILE A 122 -11.99 17.34 12.08
C ILE A 122 -13.46 17.44 11.64
N PRO A 123 -13.98 16.47 10.85
CA PRO A 123 -15.36 16.50 10.37
C PRO A 123 -16.36 16.11 11.48
N GLU A 124 -17.65 16.20 11.15
CA GLU A 124 -18.74 15.67 11.99
C GLU A 124 -18.52 14.19 12.35
N GLU A 125 -19.04 13.77 13.51
CA GLU A 125 -18.83 12.45 14.13
C GLU A 125 -18.93 11.28 13.14
N LYS A 126 -19.97 11.30 12.28
CA LYS A 126 -20.22 10.25 11.28
C LYS A 126 -19.06 10.04 10.29
N HIS A 127 -18.25 11.06 10.03
CA HIS A 127 -17.14 11.03 9.07
C HIS A 127 -15.77 10.99 9.74
N GLN A 128 -15.69 11.09 11.07
CA GLN A 128 -14.41 11.11 11.81
C GLN A 128 -13.58 9.83 11.62
N ILE A 129 -14.23 8.67 11.51
CA ILE A 129 -13.51 7.41 11.21
C ILE A 129 -12.73 7.51 9.89
N TYR A 130 -13.28 8.22 8.89
CA TYR A 130 -12.64 8.36 7.59
C TYR A 130 -11.51 9.38 7.59
N SER A 131 -11.65 10.51 8.29
CA SER A 131 -10.54 11.46 8.43
C SER A 131 -9.41 10.84 9.26
N SER A 132 -9.75 10.07 10.31
CA SER A 132 -8.77 9.30 11.08
C SER A 132 -8.02 8.30 10.19
N ILE A 133 -8.74 7.43 9.46
CA ILE A 133 -8.11 6.49 8.51
C ILE A 133 -7.25 7.23 7.48
N ALA A 134 -7.73 8.34 6.92
CA ALA A 134 -6.97 9.14 5.95
C ALA A 134 -5.64 9.62 6.56
N SER A 135 -5.69 10.30 7.71
CA SER A 135 -4.49 10.79 8.39
C SER A 135 -3.50 9.66 8.69
N ARG A 136 -3.99 8.53 9.22
CA ARG A 136 -3.12 7.40 9.58
C ARG A 136 -2.48 6.71 8.38
N ILE A 137 -3.22 6.55 7.27
CA ILE A 137 -2.62 6.08 6.01
C ILE A 137 -1.56 7.07 5.52
N GLY A 138 -1.82 8.38 5.63
CA GLY A 138 -0.85 9.43 5.29
C GLY A 138 0.46 9.28 6.07
N SER A 139 0.38 9.12 7.39
CA SER A 139 1.55 8.87 8.25
C SER A 139 2.32 7.61 7.84
N ILE A 140 1.61 6.52 7.53
CA ILE A 140 2.24 5.27 7.06
C ILE A 140 2.96 5.49 5.73
N ILE A 141 2.34 6.18 4.77
CA ILE A 141 2.96 6.50 3.47
C ILE A 141 4.24 7.31 3.67
N HIS A 142 4.20 8.33 4.54
CA HIS A 142 5.38 9.14 4.85
C HIS A 142 6.52 8.27 5.40
N SER A 143 6.25 7.51 6.46
CA SER A 143 7.22 6.63 7.11
C SER A 143 7.79 5.58 6.15
N LYS A 144 6.93 5.01 5.29
CA LYS A 144 7.32 4.06 4.24
C LYS A 144 8.31 4.70 3.27
N LEU A 145 7.98 5.86 2.72
CA LEU A 145 8.83 6.52 1.74
C LEU A 145 10.18 6.94 2.33
N VAL A 146 10.21 7.39 3.59
CA VAL A 146 11.46 7.69 4.32
C VAL A 146 12.33 6.43 4.45
N PHE A 147 11.76 5.29 4.82
CA PHE A 147 12.48 4.01 4.87
C PHE A 147 13.05 3.66 3.48
N HIS A 148 12.23 3.72 2.45
CA HIS A 148 12.61 3.32 1.08
C HIS A 148 13.62 4.26 0.42
N MET A 149 13.72 5.52 0.84
CA MET A 149 14.75 6.46 0.38
C MET A 149 16.16 6.03 0.80
N ASN A 150 16.28 5.33 1.93
CA ASN A 150 17.55 4.83 2.45
C ASN A 150 17.84 3.38 2.01
N HIS A 151 16.81 2.62 1.61
CA HIS A 151 16.88 1.17 1.42
C HIS A 151 16.32 0.72 0.05
N ASN A 152 16.95 1.17 -1.03
CA ASN A 152 16.50 0.92 -2.42
C ASN A 152 16.46 -0.57 -2.83
N GLY A 153 17.11 -1.43 -2.06
CA GLY A 153 17.10 -2.88 -2.20
C GLY A 153 15.84 -3.58 -1.71
N VAL A 154 14.93 -2.84 -1.07
CA VAL A 154 13.69 -3.37 -0.49
C VAL A 154 12.51 -2.96 -1.36
N HIS A 155 11.66 -3.92 -1.72
CA HIS A 155 10.45 -3.68 -2.50
C HIS A 155 9.36 -3.07 -1.64
N GLY A 156 8.33 -2.50 -2.27
CA GLY A 156 7.17 -1.93 -1.59
C GLY A 156 6.43 -2.89 -0.66
N ASN A 157 6.56 -4.21 -0.84
CA ASN A 157 6.00 -5.21 0.07
C ASN A 157 7.02 -5.81 1.06
N PHE A 158 8.17 -5.16 1.23
CA PHE A 158 9.29 -5.59 2.09
C PHE A 158 9.98 -6.90 1.67
N ALA A 159 9.80 -7.33 0.42
CA ALA A 159 10.71 -8.29 -0.17
C ALA A 159 12.09 -7.64 -0.36
N VAL A 160 13.16 -8.41 -0.17
CA VAL A 160 14.53 -7.90 -0.25
C VAL A 160 15.25 -8.49 -1.45
N ARG A 161 15.90 -7.63 -2.25
CA ARG A 161 16.72 -8.06 -3.38
C ARG A 161 17.93 -8.87 -2.91
N LYS A 162 18.37 -9.81 -3.74
CA LYS A 162 19.56 -10.62 -3.42
C LYS A 162 20.81 -9.72 -3.30
N GLY A 163 21.59 -9.95 -2.25
CA GLY A 163 22.86 -9.24 -2.02
C GLY A 163 22.78 -8.03 -1.10
N GLU A 164 21.58 -7.64 -0.65
CA GLU A 164 21.39 -6.59 0.34
C GLU A 164 21.93 -7.01 1.72
N ARG A 165 22.56 -6.05 2.43
CA ARG A 165 23.02 -6.23 3.80
C ARG A 165 21.83 -6.04 4.74
N LEU A 166 21.36 -7.14 5.33
CA LEU A 166 20.13 -7.16 6.10
C LEU A 166 20.26 -6.42 7.44
N GLU A 167 21.47 -6.40 8.00
CA GLU A 167 21.78 -5.75 9.27
C GLU A 167 21.56 -4.23 9.21
N ASP A 168 21.85 -3.63 8.05
CA ASP A 168 21.72 -2.18 7.82
C ASP A 168 20.24 -1.73 7.80
N LEU A 169 19.30 -2.66 7.55
CA LEU A 169 17.87 -2.38 7.52
C LEU A 169 17.27 -2.20 8.92
N ILE A 170 17.87 -2.85 9.94
CA ILE A 170 17.23 -3.06 11.26
C ILE A 170 16.80 -1.75 11.93
N PRO A 171 17.65 -0.70 12.06
CA PRO A 171 17.27 0.52 12.77
C PRO A 171 16.09 1.24 12.11
N ASP A 172 16.09 1.33 10.79
CA ASP A 172 15.08 2.06 10.03
C ASP A 172 13.78 1.25 9.93
N LEU A 173 13.90 -0.06 9.79
CA LEU A 173 12.75 -0.97 9.77
C LEU A 173 12.06 -1.01 11.14
N ARG A 174 12.79 -0.95 12.25
CA ARG A 174 12.20 -0.81 13.61
C ARG A 174 11.41 0.49 13.73
N ARG A 175 11.99 1.61 13.31
CA ARG A 175 11.30 2.92 13.32
C ARG A 175 10.03 2.90 12.47
N HIS A 176 10.11 2.32 11.27
CA HIS A 176 8.96 2.16 10.40
C HIS A 176 7.90 1.24 11.02
N LEU A 177 8.29 0.10 11.60
CA LEU A 177 7.37 -0.84 12.24
C LEU A 177 6.61 -0.20 13.39
N ILE A 178 7.30 0.51 14.30
CA ILE A 178 6.70 1.23 15.42
C ILE A 178 5.64 2.23 14.92
N SER A 179 6.00 3.03 13.90
CA SER A 179 5.09 3.98 13.29
C SER A 179 3.88 3.29 12.66
N SER A 180 4.10 2.26 11.83
CA SER A 180 3.01 1.54 11.18
C SER A 180 2.09 0.83 12.18
N HIS A 181 2.64 0.24 13.24
CA HIS A 181 1.87 -0.40 14.30
C HIS A 181 1.00 0.61 15.04
N TYR A 182 1.58 1.75 15.46
CA TYR A 182 0.83 2.80 16.14
C TYR A 182 -0.37 3.27 15.31
N GLU A 183 -0.14 3.50 14.02
CA GLU A 183 -1.19 3.97 13.11
C GLU A 183 -2.23 2.89 12.80
N THR A 184 -1.81 1.64 12.59
CA THR A 184 -2.71 0.50 12.38
C THR A 184 -3.59 0.24 13.61
N SER A 185 -3.01 0.22 14.81
CA SER A 185 -3.74 0.03 16.08
C SER A 185 -4.68 1.20 16.39
N GLY A 186 -4.29 2.42 16.01
CA GLY A 186 -5.03 3.63 16.33
C GLY A 186 -6.40 3.78 15.68
N VAL A 187 -6.75 2.93 14.70
CA VAL A 187 -8.10 2.82 14.12
C VAL A 187 -8.78 1.49 14.42
N GLN A 188 -8.09 0.54 15.06
CA GLN A 188 -8.60 -0.81 15.29
C GLN A 188 -9.92 -0.80 16.07
N ALA A 189 -10.00 -0.07 17.18
CA ALA A 189 -11.22 0.00 17.99
C ALA A 189 -12.39 0.60 17.19
N ALA A 190 -12.13 1.65 16.41
CA ALA A 190 -13.14 2.29 15.56
C ALA A 190 -13.63 1.32 14.48
N VAL A 191 -12.74 0.57 13.84
CA VAL A 191 -13.11 -0.44 12.83
C VAL A 191 -13.88 -1.61 13.46
N THR A 192 -13.46 -2.07 14.64
CA THR A 192 -14.09 -3.21 15.34
C THR A 192 -15.51 -2.91 15.77
N ASN A 193 -15.74 -1.69 16.28
CA ASN A 193 -17.04 -1.26 16.77
C ASN A 193 -17.94 -0.71 15.64
N SER A 194 -17.42 -0.58 14.43
CA SER A 194 -18.16 -0.02 13.31
C SER A 194 -18.88 -1.11 12.52
N GLU A 195 -20.16 -0.87 12.20
CA GLU A 195 -20.89 -1.64 11.19
C GLU A 195 -20.45 -1.29 9.75
N ASP A 196 -19.55 -0.30 9.59
CA ASP A 196 -19.09 0.17 8.30
C ASP A 196 -17.97 -0.72 7.73
N PHE A 197 -18.37 -1.67 6.90
CA PHE A 197 -17.45 -2.54 6.18
C PHE A 197 -16.39 -1.77 5.37
N THR A 198 -16.69 -0.54 4.90
CA THR A 198 -15.70 0.27 4.18
C THR A 198 -14.50 0.62 5.04
N ALA A 199 -14.70 0.90 6.34
CA ALA A 199 -13.60 1.19 7.24
C ALA A 199 -12.63 -0.01 7.35
N THR A 200 -13.18 -1.23 7.41
CA THR A 200 -12.38 -2.47 7.40
C THR A 200 -11.59 -2.62 6.11
N VAL A 201 -12.19 -2.33 4.95
CA VAL A 201 -11.50 -2.38 3.66
C VAL A 201 -10.38 -1.35 3.57
N LEU A 202 -10.61 -0.14 4.08
CA LEU A 202 -9.61 0.94 4.07
C LEU A 202 -8.46 0.69 5.05
N TRP A 203 -8.71 -0.04 6.14
CA TRP A 203 -7.70 -0.45 7.12
C TRP A 203 -6.78 -1.55 6.61
N GLN A 204 -7.26 -2.39 5.68
CA GLN A 204 -6.52 -3.54 5.15
C GLN A 204 -5.07 -3.24 4.68
N PRO A 205 -4.76 -2.21 3.88
CA PRO A 205 -3.38 -1.95 3.48
C PRO A 205 -2.48 -1.49 4.63
N MET A 206 -3.04 -0.88 5.68
CA MET A 206 -2.28 -0.55 6.90
C MET A 206 -1.83 -1.85 7.60
N VAL A 207 -2.76 -2.81 7.70
CA VAL A 207 -2.47 -4.14 8.23
C VAL A 207 -1.42 -4.88 7.39
N ASP A 208 -1.56 -4.89 6.06
CA ASP A 208 -0.58 -5.54 5.17
C ASP A 208 0.83 -4.93 5.30
N GLU A 209 0.90 -3.60 5.46
CA GLU A 209 2.15 -2.88 5.71
C GLU A 209 2.82 -3.35 7.01
N THR A 210 2.08 -3.28 8.13
CA THR A 210 2.58 -3.65 9.46
C THR A 210 3.00 -5.12 9.52
N VAL A 211 2.20 -6.03 8.95
CA VAL A 211 2.54 -7.47 8.90
C VAL A 211 3.78 -7.72 8.06
N SER A 212 3.91 -7.07 6.90
CA SER A 212 5.07 -7.27 6.02
C SER A 212 6.36 -6.73 6.64
N ALA A 213 6.32 -5.54 7.24
CA ALA A 213 7.44 -4.97 7.98
C ALA A 213 7.84 -5.84 9.17
N TYR A 214 6.87 -6.31 9.95
CA TYR A 214 7.10 -7.24 11.06
C TYR A 214 7.78 -8.53 10.58
N ARG A 215 7.29 -9.14 9.50
CA ARG A 215 7.86 -10.39 8.97
C ARG A 215 9.30 -10.24 8.53
N LEU A 216 9.62 -9.16 7.81
CA LEU A 216 11.00 -8.88 7.43
C LEU A 216 11.86 -8.72 8.69
N LEU A 217 11.43 -7.88 9.62
CA LEU A 217 12.19 -7.58 10.81
C LEU A 217 12.41 -8.83 11.68
N LYS A 218 11.34 -9.60 11.96
CA LYS A 218 11.35 -10.91 12.65
C LYS A 218 12.32 -11.92 12.03
N SER A 219 12.49 -11.87 10.70
CA SER A 219 13.40 -12.77 10.00
C SER A 219 14.88 -12.41 10.14
N ILE A 220 15.21 -11.10 10.23
CA ILE A 220 16.60 -10.59 10.16
C ILE A 220 17.19 -10.22 11.52
N ASP A 221 16.38 -9.71 12.45
CA ASP A 221 16.86 -9.25 13.74
C ASP A 221 16.73 -10.38 14.79
N LYS A 222 17.86 -10.78 15.39
CA LYS A 222 17.91 -11.87 16.38
C LYS A 222 17.85 -11.38 17.83
N SER A 223 17.85 -10.06 18.05
CA SER A 223 17.88 -9.45 19.39
C SER A 223 16.50 -9.22 20.01
N GLN A 224 15.45 -9.80 19.42
CA GLN A 224 14.05 -9.37 19.54
C GLN A 224 13.33 -9.68 20.85
N GLU A 225 13.91 -10.47 21.74
CA GLU A 225 13.21 -10.94 22.93
C GLU A 225 12.91 -9.81 23.94
N SER A 226 13.65 -8.71 23.90
CA SER A 226 13.51 -7.61 24.88
C SER A 226 12.71 -6.40 24.40
N ASP A 227 12.49 -6.22 23.09
CA ASP A 227 11.86 -5.01 22.54
C ASP A 227 10.33 -5.04 22.68
N ALA A 228 9.77 -4.09 23.45
CA ALA A 228 8.34 -3.99 23.70
C ALA A 228 7.53 -3.78 22.41
N ALA A 229 8.06 -3.02 21.45
CA ALA A 229 7.37 -2.73 20.20
C ALA A 229 7.12 -3.99 19.36
N PHE A 230 8.03 -4.97 19.44
CA PHE A 230 7.84 -6.26 18.78
C PHE A 230 6.73 -7.08 19.42
N ARG A 231 6.68 -7.12 20.75
CA ARG A 231 5.65 -7.85 21.48
C ARG A 231 4.27 -7.27 21.23
N ASP A 232 4.15 -5.94 21.22
CA ASP A 232 2.89 -5.24 20.92
C ASP A 232 2.44 -5.50 19.47
N THR A 233 3.38 -5.51 18.54
CA THR A 233 3.10 -5.86 17.14
C THR A 233 2.66 -7.32 16.99
N GLU A 234 3.35 -8.25 17.66
CA GLU A 234 2.99 -9.68 17.63
C GLU A 234 1.61 -9.92 18.26
N TYR A 235 1.30 -9.22 19.35
CA TYR A 235 -0.03 -9.24 19.95
C TYR A 235 -1.11 -8.74 18.99
N LEU A 236 -0.88 -7.63 18.28
CA LEU A 236 -1.80 -7.16 17.23
C LEU A 236 -1.98 -8.23 16.14
N ILE A 237 -0.89 -8.80 15.63
CA ILE A 237 -0.90 -9.79 14.53
C ILE A 237 -1.66 -11.06 14.91
N THR A 238 -1.56 -11.53 16.14
CA THR A 238 -2.30 -12.73 16.59
C THR A 238 -3.81 -12.52 16.63
N ARG A 239 -4.29 -11.28 16.77
CA ARG A 239 -5.72 -10.94 16.82
C ARG A 239 -6.31 -10.57 15.46
N LEU A 240 -5.49 -10.10 14.52
CA LEU A 240 -5.96 -9.69 13.19
C LEU A 240 -6.72 -10.79 12.39
N PRO A 241 -6.44 -12.09 12.56
CA PRO A 241 -7.26 -13.17 12.00
C PRO A 241 -8.72 -13.22 12.51
N GLU A 242 -9.05 -12.56 13.63
CA GLU A 242 -10.43 -12.45 14.14
C GLU A 242 -11.32 -11.61 13.21
N TYR A 243 -10.75 -10.84 12.29
CA TYR A 243 -11.46 -10.00 11.33
C TYR A 243 -11.58 -10.72 9.98
N PRO A 244 -12.78 -11.21 9.56
CA PRO A 244 -12.90 -12.13 8.43
C PRO A 244 -12.36 -11.60 7.09
N TYR A 245 -12.58 -10.31 6.80
CA TYR A 245 -12.05 -9.69 5.59
C TYR A 245 -10.53 -9.55 5.61
N ILE A 246 -9.96 -9.19 6.75
CA ILE A 246 -8.52 -9.05 6.92
C ILE A 246 -7.83 -10.42 6.82
N ALA A 247 -8.40 -11.44 7.49
CA ALA A 247 -7.93 -12.83 7.45
C ALA A 247 -7.85 -13.41 6.03
N THR A 248 -8.71 -12.96 5.12
CA THR A 248 -8.75 -13.43 3.72
C THR A 248 -7.93 -12.60 2.75
N THR A 249 -7.41 -11.43 3.17
CA THR A 249 -6.74 -10.48 2.27
C THR A 249 -5.28 -10.20 2.64
N VAL A 250 -4.83 -10.55 3.85
CA VAL A 250 -3.46 -10.36 4.32
C VAL A 250 -2.80 -11.72 4.61
N ILE A 251 -1.50 -11.82 4.33
CA ILE A 251 -0.72 -13.05 4.55
C ILE A 251 -0.07 -13.00 5.94
N PHE A 252 -0.72 -13.64 6.90
CA PHE A 252 -0.23 -13.77 8.28
C PHE A 252 0.84 -14.87 8.42
N PRO A 253 1.81 -14.71 9.33
CA PRO A 253 2.60 -15.84 9.80
C PRO A 253 1.71 -16.77 10.63
N MET A 254 1.68 -18.07 10.29
CA MET A 254 0.87 -19.03 11.03
C MET A 254 1.55 -19.44 12.36
N PRO A 255 0.80 -19.81 13.41
CA PRO A 255 1.38 -20.34 14.64
C PRO A 255 2.30 -21.54 14.36
N GLY A 256 3.55 -21.47 14.83
CA GLY A 256 4.57 -22.51 14.60
C GLY A 256 5.27 -22.45 13.24
N GLU A 257 4.90 -21.53 12.34
CA GLU A 257 5.61 -21.32 11.09
C GLU A 257 6.92 -20.58 11.30
N LYS A 258 7.99 -21.00 10.60
CA LYS A 258 9.24 -20.24 10.55
C LYS A 258 9.00 -18.96 9.76
N ILE A 259 8.99 -17.82 10.44
CA ILE A 259 8.79 -16.51 9.80
C ILE A 259 9.96 -16.22 8.84
N THR A 260 9.61 -16.03 7.56
CA THR A 260 10.57 -15.70 6.50
C THR A 260 10.34 -14.28 5.99
N ILE A 261 11.39 -13.75 5.34
CA ILE A 261 11.33 -12.54 4.51
C ILE A 261 10.11 -12.59 3.58
N PRO A 262 9.35 -11.50 3.42
CA PRO A 262 8.28 -11.39 2.45
C PRO A 262 8.75 -11.77 1.03
N ARG A 263 7.92 -12.49 0.29
CA ARG A 263 8.24 -12.90 -1.10
C ARG A 263 8.04 -11.73 -2.05
N GLU A 264 8.83 -11.65 -3.12
CA GLU A 264 8.59 -10.70 -4.21
C GLU A 264 7.18 -10.91 -4.79
N ARG A 265 6.43 -9.82 -5.01
CA ARG A 265 5.09 -9.92 -5.64
C ARG A 265 5.16 -10.37 -7.10
N PHE A 266 6.23 -10.02 -7.80
CA PHE A 266 6.47 -10.35 -9.21
C PHE A 266 7.85 -10.97 -9.37
N PRO A 267 8.03 -12.25 -9.01
CA PRO A 267 9.32 -12.91 -9.11
C PRO A 267 9.79 -12.93 -10.56
N ARG A 268 11.00 -12.40 -10.82
CA ARG A 268 11.48 -12.18 -12.20
C ARG A 268 11.76 -13.47 -12.99
N ARG A 269 11.84 -14.65 -12.35
CA ARG A 269 11.92 -15.99 -12.99
C ARG A 269 11.45 -17.10 -12.05
N VAL A 270 10.59 -18.00 -12.56
CA VAL A 270 10.59 -19.45 -12.24
C VAL A 270 10.97 -20.15 -13.53
#